data_AF-A0A0A6PTC8-F1
#
_entry.id   AF-A0A0A6PTC8-F1
#
_cell.length_a   1.000
_cell.length_b   1.000
_cell.length_c   1.000
_cell.angle_alpha   90.00
_cell.angle_beta   90.00
_cell.angle_gamma   90.00
#
_symmetry.space_group_name_H-M   'P 1'
#
loop_
_entity.id
_entity.type
_entity.pdbx_description
1 polymer ?
#
loop_
_entity_poly.entity_id
_entity_poly.type
_entity_poly.pdbx_seq_one_letter_code
_entity_poly.pdbx_strand_id
1 'polypeptide(L)'
;MKLLNLIYNELLKQFKKVSTNIIIALILISAIVLPIVMKNIQPNNYNKNRVESAQFMIQDLQSQIDNLQNDKSQKAAIQRKYYSIDKECQQLILDNEISFDDWRESEVKELEYELNKLAAIEFVLEGYSKDVVLENLQNEDSKKIEEYYDLTLEKKKEIESAYIAKTNELRNVINNNDYNRHTELEIQRKEETIALRQKTISEYEKLYAKNPTDDEGKAKLEELKKEKEYAEEDIPKFEQDLAILKFRHNNNIDYDKNNWKNNSIVEIESELWDLRMKMLDEKAFNVDFSRNTLANSYDEYVENYKKANKLRVEKIKELWYGLENNIPDLGAVKDARSIVDSTYEIYIIFAVVMIIIIGGGIVAGEYSTGSIRLLMIRPVARWKVLLAKLLAVLVVGFGIVVLGVTILIISSGAVFGFETLKVPVLQTINGTLVQIDYIKYMLPQLLLSTASLLFIGSLVFMISTLARNTALAVAIGMLLYIGAAPLSEILISLKQIWLIDTLIPYINGSYLKLVPNLLTSLRESGMALNYTLGAKQLIVASIIMLIITFVTFMKKDIKN
;
A
#
# COMPACT_ATOMS: atom_id res chain seq x y z
N MET A 1 16.38 48.84 -22.95
CA MET A 1 15.14 48.15 -22.49
C MET A 1 15.49 47.24 -21.32
N LYS A 2 14.80 47.33 -20.19
CA LYS A 2 15.04 46.48 -19.01
C LYS A 2 14.60 45.04 -19.33
N LEU A 3 15.33 44.03 -18.85
CA LEU A 3 15.03 42.60 -19.07
C LEU A 3 13.60 42.23 -18.67
N LEU A 4 13.10 42.82 -17.57
CA LEU A 4 11.73 42.66 -17.10
C LEU A 4 10.68 43.04 -18.16
N ASN A 5 10.91 44.09 -18.94
CA ASN A 5 9.97 44.51 -19.99
C ASN A 5 9.92 43.47 -21.13
N LEU A 6 11.04 42.80 -21.42
CA LEU A 6 11.07 41.74 -22.42
C LEU A 6 10.29 40.52 -21.92
N ILE A 7 10.49 40.12 -20.67
CA ILE A 7 9.75 39.01 -20.04
C ILE A 7 8.25 39.32 -20.05
N TYR A 8 7.87 40.52 -19.59
CA TYR A 8 6.48 40.97 -19.58
C TYR A 8 5.83 40.93 -20.96
N ASN A 9 6.53 41.38 -22.01
CA ASN A 9 6.02 41.32 -23.37
C ASN A 9 5.83 39.88 -23.85
N GLU A 10 6.74 38.96 -23.53
CA GLU A 10 6.57 37.54 -23.88
C GLU A 10 5.42 36.90 -23.11
N LEU A 11 5.27 37.21 -21.81
CA LEU A 11 4.13 36.75 -21.00
C LEU A 11 2.80 37.24 -21.57
N LEU A 12 2.69 38.54 -21.91
CA LEU A 12 1.49 39.10 -22.53
C LEU A 12 1.12 38.36 -23.82
N LYS A 13 2.11 37.96 -24.64
CA LYS A 13 1.84 37.16 -25.84
C LYS A 13 1.25 35.79 -25.47
N GLN A 14 1.74 35.14 -24.42
CA GLN A 14 1.21 33.83 -24.01
C GLN A 14 -0.20 33.94 -23.41
N PHE A 15 -0.43 34.86 -22.46
CA PHE A 15 -1.75 35.02 -21.84
C PHE A 15 -2.85 35.53 -22.80
N LYS A 16 -2.48 36.14 -23.93
CA LYS A 16 -3.44 36.48 -25.00
C LYS A 16 -3.88 35.28 -25.84
N LYS A 17 -3.18 34.15 -25.77
CA LYS A 17 -3.57 32.95 -26.52
C LYS A 17 -4.78 32.31 -25.87
N VAL A 18 -5.78 32.00 -26.69
CA VAL A 18 -6.99 31.26 -26.28
C VAL A 18 -6.64 29.96 -25.55
N SER A 19 -5.62 29.23 -26.03
CA SER A 19 -5.16 27.98 -25.41
C SER A 19 -4.67 28.16 -23.97
N THR A 20 -4.02 29.29 -23.64
CA THR A 20 -3.54 29.55 -22.28
C THR A 20 -4.70 29.81 -21.33
N ASN A 21 -5.71 30.56 -21.78
CA ASN A 21 -6.91 30.82 -20.97
C ASN A 21 -7.74 29.56 -20.74
N ILE A 22 -7.87 28.69 -21.75
CA ILE A 22 -8.55 27.39 -21.62
C ILE A 22 -7.84 26.53 -20.56
N ILE A 23 -6.51 26.43 -20.62
CA ILE A 23 -5.74 25.61 -19.68
C ILE A 23 -5.86 26.15 -18.25
N ILE A 24 -5.76 27.47 -18.06
CA ILE A 24 -5.98 28.08 -16.74
C ILE A 24 -7.38 27.73 -16.23
N ALA A 25 -8.43 27.87 -17.05
CA ALA A 25 -9.79 27.49 -16.66
C ALA A 25 -9.90 26.00 -16.28
N LEU A 26 -9.28 25.09 -17.03
CA LEU A 26 -9.24 23.66 -16.70
C LEU A 26 -8.52 23.38 -15.38
N ILE A 27 -7.42 24.08 -15.09
CA ILE A 27 -6.70 23.98 -13.82
C ILE A 27 -7.60 24.45 -12.66
N LEU A 28 -8.27 25.60 -12.82
CA LEU A 28 -9.18 26.12 -11.79
C LEU A 28 -10.33 25.14 -11.52
N ILE A 29 -10.97 24.65 -12.59
CA ILE A 29 -12.09 23.70 -12.48
C ILE A 29 -11.61 22.40 -11.83
N SER A 30 -10.52 21.81 -12.32
CA SER A 30 -9.99 20.56 -11.75
C SER A 30 -9.60 20.72 -10.28
N ALA A 31 -8.94 21.81 -9.89
CA ALA A 31 -8.56 22.06 -8.49
C ALA A 31 -9.74 22.24 -7.55
N ILE A 32 -10.88 22.75 -8.03
CA ILE A 32 -12.09 22.90 -7.23
C ILE A 32 -12.91 21.61 -7.20
N VAL A 33 -13.06 20.95 -8.35
CA VAL A 33 -13.91 19.77 -8.50
C VAL A 33 -13.26 18.53 -7.90
N LEU A 34 -11.93 18.39 -7.98
CA LEU A 34 -11.23 17.18 -7.56
C LEU A 34 -11.47 16.82 -6.08
N PRO A 35 -11.37 17.73 -5.09
CA PRO A 35 -11.70 17.39 -3.70
C PRO A 35 -13.16 16.98 -3.51
N ILE A 36 -14.10 17.57 -4.26
CA ILE A 36 -15.53 17.24 -4.20
C ILE A 36 -15.77 15.83 -4.73
N VAL A 37 -15.18 15.50 -5.88
CA VAL A 37 -15.24 14.15 -6.46
C VAL A 37 -14.61 13.16 -5.50
N MET A 38 -13.40 13.46 -5.03
CA MET A 38 -12.69 12.59 -4.11
C MET A 38 -13.53 12.31 -2.88
N LYS A 39 -14.15 13.31 -2.23
CA LYS A 39 -15.05 13.13 -1.08
C LYS A 39 -16.11 12.05 -1.30
N ASN A 40 -16.69 12.00 -2.50
CA ASN A 40 -17.80 11.10 -2.84
C ASN A 40 -17.37 9.73 -3.37
N ILE A 41 -16.09 9.53 -3.73
CA ILE A 41 -15.58 8.20 -4.08
C ILE A 41 -15.61 7.35 -2.81
N GLN A 42 -16.46 6.32 -2.80
CA GLN A 42 -16.44 5.30 -1.77
C GLN A 42 -15.22 4.39 -1.98
N PRO A 43 -14.56 3.91 -0.91
CA PRO A 43 -13.61 2.83 -1.04
C PRO A 43 -14.29 1.65 -1.75
N ASN A 44 -13.58 1.01 -2.66
CA ASN A 44 -14.15 -0.06 -3.48
C ASN A 44 -14.49 -1.26 -2.58
N ASN A 45 -15.79 -1.46 -2.30
CA ASN A 45 -16.26 -2.59 -1.49
C ASN A 45 -16.33 -3.84 -2.37
N TYR A 46 -15.35 -4.73 -2.25
CA TYR A 46 -15.29 -6.03 -2.93
C TYR A 46 -16.34 -7.05 -2.41
N ASN A 47 -17.38 -6.61 -1.70
CA ASN A 47 -18.37 -7.47 -1.03
C ASN A 47 -19.16 -8.33 -2.01
N LYS A 48 -19.45 -7.79 -3.21
CA LYS A 48 -20.34 -8.44 -4.19
C LYS A 48 -19.85 -9.83 -4.61
N ASN A 49 -18.54 -10.00 -4.80
CA ASN A 49 -17.98 -11.26 -5.27
C ASN A 49 -18.05 -12.36 -4.19
N ARG A 50 -17.94 -12.01 -2.90
CA ARG A 50 -18.01 -12.99 -1.80
C ARG A 50 -19.40 -13.55 -1.61
N VAL A 51 -20.40 -12.67 -1.62
CA VAL A 51 -21.81 -13.03 -1.44
C VAL A 51 -22.32 -13.89 -2.60
N GLU A 52 -21.97 -13.53 -3.85
CA GLU A 52 -22.27 -14.36 -5.03
C GLU A 52 -21.60 -15.74 -4.93
N SER A 53 -20.35 -15.81 -4.46
CA SER A 53 -19.66 -17.07 -4.22
C SER A 53 -20.35 -17.92 -3.13
N ALA A 54 -20.84 -17.31 -2.06
CA ALA A 54 -21.59 -18.01 -1.01
C ALA A 54 -22.89 -18.61 -1.55
N GLN A 55 -23.64 -17.85 -2.37
CA GLN A 55 -24.87 -18.35 -3.02
C GLN A 55 -24.61 -19.58 -3.89
N PHE A 56 -23.54 -19.56 -4.69
CA PHE A 56 -23.16 -20.71 -5.50
C PHE A 56 -22.82 -21.92 -4.63
N MET A 57 -22.01 -21.74 -3.58
CA MET A 57 -21.64 -22.81 -2.66
C MET A 57 -22.87 -23.40 -1.95
N ILE A 58 -23.84 -22.59 -1.53
CA ILE A 58 -25.08 -23.06 -0.91
C ILE A 58 -25.86 -23.99 -1.85
N GLN A 59 -25.93 -23.67 -3.14
CA GLN A 59 -26.61 -24.50 -4.14
C GLN A 59 -25.89 -25.83 -4.37
N ASP A 60 -24.57 -25.79 -4.50
CA ASP A 60 -23.75 -26.99 -4.66
C ASP A 60 -23.87 -27.92 -3.44
N LEU A 61 -23.71 -27.38 -2.23
CA LEU A 61 -23.86 -28.12 -0.98
C LEU A 61 -25.27 -28.71 -0.84
N GLN A 62 -26.32 -27.98 -1.22
CA GLN A 62 -27.67 -28.53 -1.25
C GLN A 62 -27.79 -29.73 -2.21
N SER A 63 -27.20 -29.64 -3.40
CA SER A 63 -27.20 -30.76 -4.34
C SER A 63 -26.46 -31.98 -3.78
N GLN A 64 -25.33 -31.78 -3.10
CA GLN A 64 -24.60 -32.87 -2.45
C GLN A 64 -25.42 -33.53 -1.33
N ILE A 65 -26.14 -32.75 -0.53
CA ILE A 65 -27.06 -33.25 0.51
C ILE A 65 -28.19 -34.07 -0.13
N ASP A 66 -28.81 -33.55 -1.18
CA ASP A 66 -29.94 -34.21 -1.88
C ASP A 66 -29.51 -35.54 -2.52
N ASN A 67 -28.32 -35.59 -3.13
CA ASN A 67 -27.75 -36.80 -3.74
C ASN A 67 -27.56 -37.92 -2.72
N LEU A 68 -27.27 -37.57 -1.46
CA LEU A 68 -27.08 -38.53 -0.38
C LEU A 68 -28.39 -38.88 0.33
N GLN A 69 -29.52 -38.21 0.08
CA GLN A 69 -30.75 -38.33 0.89
C GLN A 69 -31.29 -39.76 0.99
N ASN A 70 -31.12 -40.57 -0.05
CA ASN A 70 -31.63 -41.95 -0.10
C ASN A 70 -30.66 -43.00 0.48
N ASP A 71 -29.40 -42.63 0.76
CA ASP A 71 -28.42 -43.51 1.36
C ASP A 71 -28.57 -43.52 2.90
N LYS A 72 -28.97 -44.67 3.44
CA LYS A 72 -29.22 -44.85 4.88
C LYS A 72 -27.98 -45.28 5.67
N SER A 73 -26.80 -45.34 5.04
CA SER A 73 -25.56 -45.66 5.73
C SER A 73 -25.17 -44.58 6.74
N GLN A 74 -24.50 -44.98 7.82
CA GLN A 74 -23.92 -44.05 8.79
C GLN A 74 -22.94 -43.07 8.11
N LYS A 75 -22.15 -43.56 7.15
CA LYS A 75 -21.24 -42.73 6.35
C LYS A 75 -21.98 -41.61 5.61
N ALA A 76 -23.06 -41.93 4.90
CA ALA A 76 -23.83 -40.92 4.18
C ALA A 76 -24.51 -39.93 5.14
N ALA A 77 -24.96 -40.37 6.31
CA ALA A 77 -25.49 -39.47 7.34
C ALA A 77 -24.44 -38.49 7.87
N ILE A 78 -23.22 -38.97 8.14
CA ILE A 78 -22.08 -38.13 8.55
C ILE A 78 -21.77 -37.10 7.46
N GLN A 79 -21.64 -37.52 6.21
CA GLN A 79 -21.37 -36.61 5.09
C GLN A 79 -22.44 -35.54 4.91
N ARG A 80 -23.73 -35.92 5.00
CA ARG A 80 -24.84 -34.95 4.93
C ARG A 80 -24.78 -33.92 6.06
N LYS A 81 -24.42 -34.33 7.27
CA LYS A 81 -24.31 -33.42 8.42
C LYS A 81 -23.18 -32.41 8.22
N TYR A 82 -22.01 -32.83 7.75
CA TYR A 82 -20.92 -31.91 7.43
C TYR A 82 -21.28 -30.96 6.29
N TYR A 83 -21.85 -31.44 5.18
CA TYR A 83 -22.35 -30.54 4.12
C TYR A 83 -23.43 -29.56 4.62
N SER A 84 -24.22 -29.96 5.62
CA SER A 84 -25.21 -29.07 6.24
C SER A 84 -24.55 -27.98 7.09
N ILE A 85 -23.44 -28.28 7.78
CA ILE A 85 -22.64 -27.32 8.54
C ILE A 85 -21.98 -26.31 7.58
N ASP A 86 -21.34 -26.78 6.51
CA ASP A 86 -20.73 -25.91 5.51
C ASP A 86 -21.78 -24.97 4.91
N LYS A 87 -22.96 -25.53 4.61
CA LYS A 87 -24.09 -24.76 4.04
C LYS A 87 -24.59 -23.72 5.03
N GLU A 88 -24.71 -24.06 6.32
CA GLU A 88 -25.08 -23.12 7.38
C GLU A 88 -24.08 -21.95 7.44
N CYS A 89 -22.78 -22.24 7.40
CA CYS A 89 -21.73 -21.22 7.42
C CYS A 89 -21.82 -20.29 6.20
N GLN A 90 -22.00 -20.85 5.00
CA GLN A 90 -22.21 -20.02 3.79
C GLN A 90 -23.51 -19.21 3.86
N GLN A 91 -24.56 -19.74 4.48
CA GLN A 91 -25.81 -19.00 4.70
C GLN A 91 -25.58 -17.81 5.64
N LEU A 92 -24.81 -17.96 6.71
CA LEU A 92 -24.45 -16.86 7.59
C LEU A 92 -23.68 -15.74 6.86
N ILE A 93 -22.75 -16.11 5.98
CA ILE A 93 -22.02 -15.15 5.13
C ILE A 93 -22.97 -14.37 4.22
N LEU A 94 -23.91 -15.09 3.59
CA LEU A 94 -24.92 -14.51 2.72
C LEU A 94 -25.86 -13.56 3.50
N ASP A 95 -26.39 -14.01 4.63
CA ASP A 95 -27.39 -13.29 5.43
C ASP A 95 -26.80 -12.02 6.07
N ASN A 96 -25.50 -12.02 6.38
CA ASN A 96 -24.80 -10.91 7.04
C ASN A 96 -23.94 -10.07 6.07
N GLU A 97 -24.00 -10.33 4.77
CA GLU A 97 -23.22 -9.67 3.71
C GLU A 97 -21.70 -9.61 4.00
N ILE A 98 -21.15 -10.69 4.55
CA ILE A 98 -19.75 -10.78 4.97
C ILE A 98 -18.83 -10.79 3.73
N SER A 99 -17.84 -9.90 3.70
CA SER A 99 -16.82 -9.84 2.64
C SER A 99 -15.56 -10.62 3.00
N PHE A 100 -14.69 -10.90 2.01
CA PHE A 100 -13.46 -11.69 2.23
C PHE A 100 -12.49 -11.12 3.27
N ASP A 101 -12.57 -9.82 3.47
CA ASP A 101 -11.74 -8.97 4.32
C ASP A 101 -12.45 -8.55 5.61
N ASP A 102 -13.67 -9.03 5.85
CA ASP A 102 -14.43 -8.77 7.07
C ASP A 102 -13.92 -9.65 8.20
N TRP A 103 -13.81 -9.09 9.40
CA TRP A 103 -13.36 -9.83 10.59
C TRP A 103 -14.28 -11.02 10.91
N ARG A 104 -15.58 -10.94 10.58
CA ARG A 104 -16.55 -12.02 10.80
C ARG A 104 -16.23 -13.27 9.99
N GLU A 105 -15.46 -13.17 8.91
CA GLU A 105 -14.97 -14.35 8.17
C GLU A 105 -14.12 -15.26 9.07
N SER A 106 -13.36 -14.69 10.02
CA SER A 106 -12.61 -15.48 11.00
C SER A 106 -13.53 -16.21 11.99
N GLU A 107 -14.59 -15.55 12.45
CA GLU A 107 -15.58 -16.15 13.35
C GLU A 107 -16.43 -17.23 12.66
N VAL A 108 -16.74 -17.06 11.38
CA VAL A 108 -17.42 -18.10 10.60
C VAL A 108 -16.56 -19.36 10.49
N LYS A 109 -15.24 -19.21 10.27
CA LYS A 109 -14.30 -20.34 10.24
C LYS A 109 -14.17 -21.03 11.59
N GLU A 110 -14.10 -20.26 12.68
CA GLU A 110 -14.10 -20.84 14.02
C GLU A 110 -15.43 -21.56 14.32
N LEU A 111 -16.57 -20.99 13.90
CA LEU A 111 -17.88 -21.62 14.04
C LEU A 111 -17.94 -22.96 13.29
N GLU A 112 -17.46 -23.00 12.04
CA GLU A 112 -17.37 -24.22 11.23
C GLU A 112 -16.52 -25.28 11.94
N TYR A 113 -15.35 -24.88 12.45
CA TYR A 113 -14.48 -25.76 13.21
C TYR A 113 -15.20 -26.36 14.41
N GLU A 114 -15.82 -25.52 15.25
CA GLU A 114 -16.54 -25.96 16.46
C GLU A 114 -17.80 -26.78 16.17
N LEU A 115 -18.51 -26.49 15.07
CA LEU A 115 -19.65 -27.31 14.61
C LEU A 115 -19.22 -28.69 14.14
N ASN A 116 -18.07 -28.81 13.48
CA ASN A 116 -17.53 -30.10 13.07
C ASN A 116 -17.18 -30.99 14.29
N LYS A 117 -16.62 -30.39 15.34
CA LYS A 117 -16.38 -31.08 16.63
C LYS A 117 -17.68 -31.53 17.29
N LEU A 118 -18.65 -30.62 17.35
CA LEU A 118 -19.97 -30.91 17.90
C LEU A 118 -20.62 -32.08 17.15
N ALA A 119 -20.58 -32.08 15.81
CA ALA A 119 -21.12 -33.16 15.00
C ALA A 119 -20.42 -34.50 15.28
N ALA A 120 -19.09 -34.52 15.39
CA ALA A 120 -18.35 -35.72 15.76
C ALA A 120 -18.84 -36.31 17.10
N ILE A 121 -19.05 -35.45 18.09
CA ILE A 121 -19.59 -35.80 19.41
C ILE A 121 -21.04 -36.30 19.33
N GLU A 122 -21.89 -35.63 18.54
CA GLU A 122 -23.27 -36.01 18.30
C GLU A 122 -23.36 -37.42 17.70
N PHE A 123 -22.50 -37.77 16.73
CA PHE A 123 -22.47 -39.14 16.19
C PHE A 123 -22.15 -40.20 17.24
N VAL A 124 -21.20 -39.93 18.14
CA VAL A 124 -20.90 -40.85 19.26
C VAL A 124 -22.11 -41.01 20.18
N LEU A 125 -22.81 -39.92 20.48
CA LEU A 125 -24.00 -39.91 21.33
C LEU A 125 -25.21 -40.60 20.67
N GLU A 126 -25.33 -40.49 19.35
CA GLU A 126 -26.36 -41.16 18.53
C GLU A 126 -26.07 -42.67 18.33
N GLY A 127 -24.92 -43.17 18.81
CA GLY A 127 -24.57 -44.59 18.75
C GLY A 127 -23.99 -45.03 17.41
N TYR A 128 -23.35 -44.12 16.68
CA TYR A 128 -22.64 -44.48 15.45
C TYR A 128 -21.44 -45.38 15.75
N SER A 129 -21.06 -46.22 14.78
CA SER A 129 -19.91 -47.11 14.96
C SER A 129 -18.60 -46.32 14.98
N LYS A 130 -17.71 -46.70 15.91
CA LYS A 130 -16.42 -46.04 16.12
C LYS A 130 -15.60 -45.92 14.84
N ASP A 131 -15.42 -47.04 14.13
CA ASP A 131 -14.62 -47.07 12.90
C ASP A 131 -15.19 -46.12 11.83
N VAL A 132 -16.52 -46.10 11.66
CA VAL A 132 -17.16 -45.24 10.65
C VAL A 132 -17.03 -43.76 11.03
N VAL A 133 -17.15 -43.40 12.31
CA VAL A 133 -16.94 -42.01 12.75
C VAL A 133 -15.49 -41.59 12.52
N LEU A 134 -14.53 -42.38 13.00
CA LEU A 134 -13.10 -42.05 12.91
C LEU A 134 -12.60 -41.94 11.46
N GLU A 135 -13.10 -42.79 10.55
CA GLU A 135 -12.75 -42.74 9.12
C GLU A 135 -13.32 -41.51 8.38
N ASN A 136 -14.34 -40.84 8.94
CA ASN A 136 -15.06 -39.77 8.27
C ASN A 136 -15.04 -38.44 9.04
N LEU A 137 -14.16 -38.27 10.04
CA LEU A 137 -14.00 -37.00 10.76
C LEU A 137 -13.57 -35.87 9.82
N GLN A 138 -14.09 -34.66 10.08
CA GLN A 138 -13.58 -33.43 9.48
C GLN A 138 -12.96 -32.57 10.58
N ASN A 139 -11.72 -32.13 10.37
CA ASN A 139 -11.03 -31.16 11.21
C ASN A 139 -10.94 -31.55 12.71
N GLU A 140 -10.92 -32.84 13.06
CA GLU A 140 -10.69 -33.27 14.44
C GLU A 140 -9.66 -34.38 14.62
N ASP A 141 -9.04 -34.38 15.81
CA ASP A 141 -8.10 -35.41 16.23
C ASP A 141 -8.86 -36.71 16.54
N SER A 142 -8.61 -37.73 15.72
CA SER A 142 -9.22 -39.05 15.87
C SER A 142 -8.98 -39.65 17.24
N LYS A 143 -7.84 -39.35 17.90
CA LYS A 143 -7.56 -39.84 19.26
C LYS A 143 -8.49 -39.24 20.31
N LYS A 144 -8.80 -37.93 20.19
CA LYS A 144 -9.72 -37.27 21.13
C LYS A 144 -11.13 -37.82 21.00
N ILE A 145 -11.59 -38.03 19.77
CA ILE A 145 -12.91 -38.62 19.50
C ILE A 145 -12.94 -40.10 19.92
N GLU A 146 -11.83 -40.82 19.76
CA GLU A 146 -11.69 -42.19 20.25
C GLU A 146 -11.84 -42.27 21.78
N GLU A 147 -11.14 -41.43 22.54
CA GLU A 147 -11.29 -41.34 24.01
C GLU A 147 -12.72 -41.00 24.43
N TYR A 148 -13.41 -40.19 23.61
CA TYR A 148 -14.79 -39.81 23.87
C TYR A 148 -15.73 -41.02 23.93
N TYR A 149 -15.51 -42.09 23.16
CA TYR A 149 -16.35 -43.30 23.21
C TYR A 149 -16.36 -43.95 24.60
N ASP A 150 -15.25 -43.86 25.32
CA ASP A 150 -15.06 -44.51 26.63
C ASP A 150 -15.57 -43.67 27.81
N LEU A 151 -16.01 -42.42 27.56
CA LEU A 151 -16.55 -41.54 28.59
C LEU A 151 -17.96 -41.95 29.05
N THR A 152 -18.29 -41.60 30.29
CA THR A 152 -19.65 -41.73 30.83
C THR A 152 -20.61 -40.81 30.05
N LEU A 153 -21.88 -41.22 29.94
CA LEU A 153 -22.90 -40.42 29.25
C LEU A 153 -23.01 -38.99 29.81
N GLU A 154 -22.87 -38.83 31.13
CA GLU A 154 -22.86 -37.53 31.80
C GLU A 154 -21.73 -36.62 31.29
N LYS A 155 -20.49 -37.13 31.25
CA LYS A 155 -19.33 -36.38 30.72
C LYS A 155 -19.48 -36.07 29.23
N LYS A 156 -20.06 -37.00 28.45
CA LYS A 156 -20.37 -36.74 27.05
C LYS A 156 -21.34 -35.57 26.91
N LYS A 157 -22.46 -35.60 27.65
CA LYS A 157 -23.45 -34.51 27.62
C LYS A 157 -22.91 -33.17 28.14
N GLU A 158 -21.98 -33.18 29.09
CA GLU A 158 -21.26 -31.97 29.53
C GLU A 158 -20.43 -31.36 28.39
N ILE A 159 -19.62 -32.17 27.71
CA ILE A 159 -18.79 -31.73 26.58
C ILE A 159 -19.64 -31.24 25.41
N GLU A 160 -20.68 -31.98 25.02
CA GLU A 160 -21.65 -31.57 23.99
C GLU A 160 -22.27 -30.20 24.34
N SER A 161 -22.69 -30.00 25.59
CA SER A 161 -23.29 -28.74 26.04
C SER A 161 -22.30 -27.55 25.94
N ALA A 162 -21.01 -27.78 26.20
CA ALA A 162 -19.98 -26.76 26.06
C ALA A 162 -19.80 -26.32 24.59
N TYR A 163 -19.77 -27.28 23.65
CA TYR A 163 -19.70 -26.98 22.22
C TYR A 163 -20.97 -26.29 21.70
N ILE A 164 -22.15 -26.70 22.17
CA ILE A 164 -23.41 -26.00 21.85
C ILE A 164 -23.35 -24.56 22.34
N ALA A 165 -22.87 -24.31 23.56
CA ALA A 165 -22.72 -22.95 24.08
C ALA A 165 -21.76 -22.11 23.23
N LYS A 166 -20.58 -22.66 22.89
CA LYS A 166 -19.57 -21.97 22.07
C LYS A 166 -20.08 -21.66 20.66
N THR A 167 -20.72 -22.61 19.99
CA THR A 167 -21.27 -22.38 18.63
C THR A 167 -22.40 -21.35 18.64
N ASN A 168 -23.26 -21.34 19.67
CA ASN A 168 -24.29 -20.30 19.82
C ASN A 168 -23.71 -18.92 20.09
N GLU A 169 -22.65 -18.83 20.89
CA GLU A 169 -21.93 -17.58 21.10
C GLU A 169 -21.36 -17.03 19.79
N LEU A 170 -20.66 -17.85 19.00
CA LEU A 170 -20.09 -17.44 17.72
C LEU A 170 -21.18 -16.97 16.73
N ARG A 171 -22.30 -17.70 16.64
CA ARG A 171 -23.46 -17.25 15.84
C ARG A 171 -23.98 -15.88 16.28
N ASN A 172 -24.07 -15.65 17.60
CA ASN A 172 -24.51 -14.37 18.13
C ASN A 172 -23.53 -13.24 17.81
N VAL A 173 -22.22 -13.49 17.92
CA VAL A 173 -21.17 -12.50 17.57
C VAL A 173 -21.28 -12.11 16.09
N ILE A 174 -21.43 -13.09 15.20
CA ILE A 174 -21.54 -12.87 13.75
C ILE A 174 -22.83 -12.08 13.42
N ASN A 175 -23.98 -12.56 13.88
CA ASN A 175 -25.29 -12.00 13.53
C ASN A 175 -25.51 -10.60 14.13
N ASN A 176 -24.92 -10.31 15.29
CA ASN A 176 -25.04 -9.00 15.93
C ASN A 176 -23.92 -8.03 15.51
N ASN A 177 -22.98 -8.45 14.66
CA ASN A 177 -21.79 -7.66 14.30
C ASN A 177 -21.03 -7.16 15.55
N ASP A 178 -20.90 -8.02 16.57
CA ASP A 178 -20.31 -7.68 17.87
C ASP A 178 -18.78 -7.78 17.82
N TYR A 179 -18.16 -6.76 17.21
CA TYR A 179 -16.71 -6.72 17.06
C TYR A 179 -15.98 -6.71 18.41
N ASN A 180 -16.61 -6.18 19.46
CA ASN A 180 -15.98 -6.08 20.77
C ASN A 180 -15.87 -7.46 21.41
N ARG A 181 -16.96 -8.25 21.35
CA ARG A 181 -16.92 -9.64 21.80
C ARG A 181 -15.95 -10.49 20.95
N HIS A 182 -15.87 -10.24 19.64
CA HIS A 182 -14.84 -10.84 18.80
C HIS A 182 -13.42 -10.53 19.29
N THR A 183 -13.10 -9.27 19.59
CA THR A 183 -11.77 -8.92 20.13
C THR A 183 -11.50 -9.61 21.48
N GLU A 184 -12.51 -9.75 22.34
CA GLU A 184 -12.37 -10.51 23.60
C GLU A 184 -12.07 -11.98 23.37
N LEU A 185 -12.76 -12.62 22.42
CA LEU A 185 -12.51 -14.01 22.04
C LEU A 185 -11.10 -14.18 21.45
N GLU A 186 -10.64 -13.25 20.61
CA GLU A 186 -9.27 -13.26 20.08
C GLU A 186 -8.21 -13.11 21.18
N ILE A 187 -8.46 -12.25 22.18
CA ILE A 187 -7.60 -12.13 23.37
C ILE A 187 -7.53 -13.46 24.10
N GLN A 188 -8.67 -14.11 24.36
CA GLN A 188 -8.74 -15.41 25.04
C GLN A 188 -7.97 -16.48 24.27
N ARG A 189 -8.23 -16.63 22.96
CA ARG A 189 -7.53 -17.59 22.08
C ARG A 189 -6.02 -17.36 22.10
N LYS A 190 -5.57 -16.10 22.10
CA LYS A 190 -4.15 -15.76 22.15
C LYS A 190 -3.52 -16.10 23.51
N GLU A 191 -4.21 -15.81 24.60
CA GLU A 191 -3.77 -16.16 25.97
C GLU A 191 -3.68 -17.68 26.16
N GLU A 192 -4.65 -18.43 25.66
CA GLU A 192 -4.63 -19.90 25.66
C GLU A 192 -3.45 -20.45 24.84
N THR A 193 -3.17 -19.86 23.68
CA THR A 193 -2.02 -20.24 22.84
C THR A 193 -0.70 -20.01 23.58
N ILE A 194 -0.54 -18.86 24.23
CA ILE A 194 0.65 -18.55 25.04
C ILE A 194 0.79 -19.54 26.20
N ALA A 195 -0.31 -19.82 26.92
CA ALA A 195 -0.32 -20.78 28.02
C ALA A 195 0.07 -22.20 27.57
N LEU A 196 -0.39 -22.61 26.39
CA LEU A 196 0.00 -23.90 25.79
C LEU A 196 1.50 -23.94 25.47
N ARG A 197 2.07 -22.87 24.88
CA ARG A 197 3.51 -22.77 24.64
C ARG A 197 4.33 -22.82 25.93
N GLN A 198 3.89 -22.12 26.97
CA GLN A 198 4.53 -22.15 28.30
C GLN A 198 4.45 -23.55 28.95
N LYS A 199 3.35 -24.27 28.74
CA LYS A 199 3.19 -25.65 29.20
C LYS A 199 4.21 -26.58 28.53
N THR A 200 4.41 -26.47 27.21
CA THR A 200 5.46 -27.23 26.49
C THR A 200 6.85 -27.01 27.07
N ILE A 201 7.22 -25.75 27.36
CA ILE A 201 8.50 -25.42 28.00
C ILE A 201 8.61 -26.10 29.37
N SER A 202 7.55 -26.02 30.18
CA SER A 202 7.50 -26.63 31.51
C SER A 202 7.59 -28.17 31.46
N GLU A 203 7.01 -28.80 30.46
CA GLU A 203 7.07 -30.25 30.24
C GLU A 203 8.48 -30.70 29.86
N TYR A 204 9.15 -29.95 28.97
CA TYR A 204 10.56 -30.17 28.65
C TYR A 204 11.43 -30.08 29.91
N GLU A 205 11.30 -29.01 30.70
CA GLU A 205 12.13 -28.79 31.89
C GLU A 205 11.96 -29.91 32.92
N LYS A 206 10.72 -30.37 33.13
CA LYS A 206 10.42 -31.50 34.02
C LYS A 206 11.05 -32.80 33.53
N LEU A 207 11.01 -33.08 32.22
CA LEU A 207 11.61 -34.30 31.67
C LEU A 207 13.14 -34.22 31.67
N TYR A 208 13.70 -33.07 31.32
CA TYR A 208 15.13 -32.81 31.36
C TYR A 208 15.70 -33.02 32.77
N ALA A 209 15.02 -32.49 33.80
CA ALA A 209 15.42 -32.68 35.20
C ALA A 209 15.40 -34.15 35.66
N LYS A 210 14.53 -34.99 35.06
CA LYS A 210 14.49 -36.43 35.34
C LYS A 210 15.63 -37.21 34.69
N ASN A 211 16.33 -36.62 33.71
CA ASN A 211 17.45 -37.21 32.99
C ASN A 211 17.19 -38.66 32.52
N PRO A 212 16.17 -38.89 31.66
CA PRO A 212 15.79 -40.23 31.22
C PRO A 212 16.95 -40.93 30.51
N THR A 213 17.21 -42.18 30.89
CA THR A 213 18.29 -42.99 30.32
C THR A 213 17.80 -44.00 29.30
N ASP A 214 16.50 -44.31 29.30
CA ASP A 214 15.84 -45.17 28.31
C ASP A 214 15.65 -44.46 26.97
N ASP A 215 15.57 -45.24 25.90
CA ASP A 215 15.55 -44.71 24.52
C ASP A 215 14.26 -43.93 24.22
N GLU A 216 13.13 -44.32 24.81
CA GLU A 216 11.85 -43.62 24.67
C GLU A 216 11.88 -42.24 25.33
N GLY A 217 12.36 -42.17 26.58
CA GLY A 217 12.52 -40.92 27.31
C GLY A 217 13.53 -39.97 26.66
N LYS A 218 14.61 -40.48 26.07
CA LYS A 218 15.55 -39.67 25.27
C LYS A 218 14.92 -39.13 23.99
N ALA A 219 14.17 -39.96 23.26
CA ALA A 219 13.48 -39.54 22.05
C ALA A 219 12.46 -38.43 22.34
N LYS A 220 11.64 -38.61 23.38
CA LYS A 220 10.67 -37.61 23.85
C LYS A 220 11.33 -36.33 24.34
N LEU A 221 12.49 -36.42 24.98
CA LEU A 221 13.25 -35.25 25.41
C LEU A 221 13.76 -34.43 24.22
N GLU A 222 14.26 -35.08 23.17
CA GLU A 222 14.69 -34.40 21.94
C GLU A 222 13.53 -33.80 21.14
N GLU A 223 12.37 -34.45 21.14
CA GLU A 223 11.12 -33.89 20.57
C GLU A 223 10.71 -32.61 21.31
N LEU A 224 10.53 -32.70 22.64
CA LEU A 224 10.17 -31.57 23.49
C LEU A 224 11.20 -30.44 23.45
N LYS A 225 12.48 -30.76 23.22
CA LYS A 225 13.54 -29.75 23.04
C LYS A 225 13.26 -28.87 21.82
N LYS A 226 12.90 -29.47 20.68
CA LYS A 226 12.56 -28.74 19.46
C LYS A 226 11.29 -27.90 19.67
N GLU A 227 10.27 -28.49 20.28
CA GLU A 227 9.03 -27.77 20.57
C GLU A 227 9.25 -26.60 21.54
N LYS A 228 10.11 -26.77 22.53
CA LYS A 228 10.56 -25.70 23.43
C LYS A 228 11.21 -24.56 22.65
N GLU A 229 12.15 -24.85 21.75
CA GLU A 229 12.85 -23.82 20.96
C GLU A 229 11.84 -22.99 20.13
N TYR A 230 10.84 -23.65 19.53
CA TYR A 230 9.74 -22.95 18.85
C TYR A 230 8.89 -22.12 19.82
N ALA A 231 8.55 -22.67 20.99
CA ALA A 231 7.76 -21.97 22.00
C ALA A 231 8.47 -20.70 22.52
N GLU A 232 9.77 -20.76 22.78
CA GLU A 232 10.59 -19.61 23.20
C GLU A 232 10.66 -18.53 22.11
N GLU A 233 10.64 -18.91 20.83
CA GLU A 233 10.60 -17.97 19.71
C GLU A 233 9.20 -17.34 19.50
N ASP A 234 8.14 -18.12 19.70
CA ASP A 234 6.75 -17.74 19.45
C ASP A 234 6.18 -16.83 20.55
N ILE A 235 6.46 -17.11 21.82
CA ILE A 235 5.84 -16.41 22.97
C ILE A 235 5.98 -14.89 22.86
N PRO A 236 7.17 -14.29 22.65
CA PRO A 236 7.30 -12.84 22.56
C PRO A 236 6.50 -12.23 21.40
N LYS A 237 6.34 -12.96 20.29
CA LYS A 237 5.53 -12.51 19.14
C LYS A 237 4.05 -12.50 19.51
N PHE A 238 3.57 -13.56 20.16
CA PHE A 238 2.19 -13.64 20.62
C PHE A 238 1.88 -12.63 21.73
N GLU A 239 2.81 -12.34 22.63
CA GLU A 239 2.66 -11.29 23.64
C GLU A 239 2.53 -9.90 22.99
N GLN A 240 3.28 -9.65 21.92
CA GLN A 240 3.16 -8.42 21.15
C GLN A 240 1.80 -8.31 20.43
N ASP A 241 1.34 -9.38 19.79
CA ASP A 241 0.02 -9.43 19.15
C ASP A 241 -1.11 -9.27 20.19
N LEU A 242 -0.95 -9.88 21.36
CA LEU A 242 -1.87 -9.74 22.49
C LEU A 242 -1.93 -8.30 22.99
N ALA A 243 -0.80 -7.58 23.03
CA ALA A 243 -0.78 -6.17 23.40
C ALA A 243 -1.56 -5.30 22.40
N ILE A 244 -1.48 -5.61 21.10
CA ILE A 244 -2.27 -4.93 20.06
C ILE A 244 -3.77 -5.18 20.26
N LEU A 245 -4.17 -6.44 20.47
CA LEU A 245 -5.57 -6.82 20.72
C LEU A 245 -6.11 -6.15 21.98
N LYS A 246 -5.34 -6.14 23.07
CA LYS A 246 -5.70 -5.43 24.32
C LYS A 246 -5.81 -3.93 24.11
N PHE A 247 -4.92 -3.33 23.33
CA PHE A 247 -5.02 -1.92 22.98
C PHE A 247 -6.30 -1.62 22.19
N ARG A 248 -6.62 -2.44 21.18
CA ARG A 248 -7.86 -2.35 20.37
C ARG A 248 -9.10 -2.39 21.27
N HIS A 249 -9.20 -3.41 22.13
CA HIS A 249 -10.31 -3.61 23.07
C HIS A 249 -10.46 -2.44 24.04
N ASN A 250 -9.38 -2.07 24.75
CA ASN A 250 -9.40 -1.01 25.75
C ASN A 250 -9.78 0.37 25.18
N ASN A 251 -9.56 0.59 23.88
CA ASN A 251 -9.88 1.84 23.19
C ASN A 251 -11.16 1.77 22.33
N ASN A 252 -11.90 0.66 22.36
CA ASN A 252 -13.11 0.43 21.56
C ASN A 252 -12.90 0.71 20.06
N ILE A 253 -11.83 0.16 19.49
CA ILE A 253 -11.49 0.34 18.07
C ILE A 253 -12.14 -0.78 17.25
N ASP A 254 -13.16 -0.42 16.48
CA ASP A 254 -13.83 -1.32 15.53
C ASP A 254 -12.91 -1.76 14.37
N TYR A 255 -13.41 -2.67 13.53
CA TYR A 255 -12.70 -3.17 12.35
C TYR A 255 -13.15 -2.46 11.06
N ASP A 256 -13.82 -1.30 11.16
CA ASP A 256 -14.26 -0.54 9.99
C ASP A 256 -13.03 0.04 9.26
N LYS A 257 -13.00 -0.12 7.94
CA LYS A 257 -11.95 0.45 7.08
C LYS A 257 -11.99 1.97 7.00
N ASN A 258 -13.11 2.59 7.37
CA ASN A 258 -13.23 4.04 7.52
C ASN A 258 -12.64 4.54 8.84
N ASN A 259 -12.38 3.64 9.80
CA ASN A 259 -11.72 3.97 11.05
C ASN A 259 -10.20 3.93 10.88
N TRP A 260 -9.57 5.11 10.88
CA TRP A 260 -8.13 5.20 10.70
C TRP A 260 -7.33 4.48 11.77
N LYS A 261 -7.86 4.35 13.00
CA LYS A 261 -7.17 3.61 14.08
C LYS A 261 -7.10 2.13 13.76
N ASN A 262 -8.16 1.57 13.19
CA ASN A 262 -8.16 0.21 12.66
C ASN A 262 -7.10 0.07 11.57
N ASN A 263 -7.06 0.99 10.60
CA ASN A 263 -6.09 0.96 9.52
C ASN A 263 -4.64 1.04 10.04
N SER A 264 -4.37 1.88 11.04
CA SER A 264 -3.05 1.95 11.68
C SER A 264 -2.68 0.66 12.44
N ILE A 265 -3.65 0.01 13.10
CA ILE A 265 -3.44 -1.30 13.75
C ILE A 265 -3.10 -2.36 12.70
N VAL A 266 -3.88 -2.44 11.62
CA VAL A 266 -3.65 -3.38 10.51
C VAL A 266 -2.28 -3.15 9.87
N GLU A 267 -1.87 -1.88 9.70
CA GLU A 267 -0.54 -1.56 9.17
C GLU A 267 0.58 -1.95 10.16
N ILE A 268 0.39 -1.76 11.46
CA ILE A 268 1.34 -2.27 12.48
C ILE A 268 1.45 -3.80 12.39
N GLU A 269 0.33 -4.51 12.32
CA GLU A 269 0.30 -5.98 12.21
C GLU A 269 1.03 -6.45 10.95
N SER A 270 0.81 -5.78 9.81
CA SER A 270 1.50 -6.07 8.54
C SER A 270 3.01 -5.82 8.64
N GLU A 271 3.44 -4.68 9.18
CA GLU A 271 4.86 -4.34 9.32
C GLU A 271 5.57 -5.29 10.31
N LEU A 272 4.87 -5.74 11.36
CA LEU A 272 5.37 -6.75 12.28
C LEU A 272 5.50 -8.13 11.63
N TRP A 273 4.53 -8.53 10.80
CA TRP A 273 4.61 -9.78 10.05
C TRP A 273 5.86 -9.82 9.17
N ASP A 274 6.10 -8.76 8.40
CA ASP A 274 7.31 -8.62 7.59
C ASP A 274 8.59 -8.60 8.43
N LEU A 275 8.60 -7.86 9.55
CA LEU A 275 9.76 -7.76 10.43
C LEU A 275 10.15 -9.12 11.04
N ARG A 276 9.16 -10.00 11.24
CA ARG A 276 9.34 -11.36 11.78
C ARG A 276 9.80 -12.36 10.71
N MET A 277 9.78 -12.02 9.42
CA MET A 277 10.28 -12.89 8.36
C MET A 277 11.80 -13.07 8.48
N LYS A 278 12.23 -14.33 8.59
CA LYS A 278 13.65 -14.69 8.70
C LYS A 278 14.38 -14.37 7.40
N MET A 279 15.54 -13.72 7.52
CA MET A 279 16.44 -13.49 6.40
C MET A 279 16.89 -14.82 5.80
N LEU A 280 16.93 -14.89 4.47
CA LEU A 280 17.44 -16.06 3.76
C LEU A 280 18.95 -16.22 4.01
N ASP A 281 19.38 -17.47 4.19
CA ASP A 281 20.80 -17.79 4.06
C ASP A 281 21.23 -17.75 2.58
N GLU A 282 22.54 -17.74 2.32
CA GLU A 282 23.07 -17.62 0.96
C GLU A 282 22.60 -18.75 0.03
N LYS A 283 22.40 -19.97 0.54
CA LYS A 283 21.94 -21.10 -0.27
C LYS A 283 20.48 -20.91 -0.67
N ALA A 284 19.62 -20.58 0.28
CA ALA A 284 18.21 -20.31 0.05
C ALA A 284 18.03 -19.08 -0.85
N PHE A 285 18.84 -18.03 -0.65
CA PHE A 285 18.88 -16.86 -1.52
C PHE A 285 19.22 -17.25 -2.95
N ASN A 286 20.24 -18.08 -3.19
CA ASN A 286 20.63 -18.48 -4.54
C ASN A 286 19.55 -19.32 -5.26
N VAL A 287 18.70 -20.04 -4.51
CA VAL A 287 17.52 -20.73 -5.06
C VAL A 287 16.42 -19.74 -5.41
N ASP A 288 16.11 -18.78 -4.52
CA ASP A 288 15.05 -17.78 -4.70
C ASP A 288 15.44 -16.63 -5.67
N PHE A 289 16.73 -16.36 -5.85
CA PHE A 289 17.30 -15.39 -6.78
C PHE A 289 16.77 -15.58 -8.22
N SER A 290 16.47 -16.83 -8.57
CA SER A 290 15.90 -17.20 -9.86
C SER A 290 14.46 -16.72 -10.07
N ARG A 291 13.73 -16.32 -9.03
CA ARG A 291 12.27 -16.04 -9.09
C ARG A 291 11.86 -14.64 -8.63
N ASN A 292 12.32 -14.13 -7.48
CA ASN A 292 11.58 -13.04 -6.81
C ASN A 292 12.38 -11.84 -6.28
N THR A 293 13.71 -11.91 -6.12
CA THR A 293 14.47 -10.77 -5.56
C THR A 293 14.95 -9.76 -6.61
N LEU A 294 14.89 -8.48 -6.23
CA LEU A 294 15.50 -7.35 -6.93
C LEU A 294 16.94 -7.05 -6.47
N ALA A 295 17.57 -7.87 -5.63
CA ALA A 295 18.99 -7.72 -5.30
C ALA A 295 19.87 -8.44 -6.33
N ASN A 296 21.04 -7.88 -6.71
CA ASN A 296 21.96 -8.49 -7.67
C ASN A 296 22.98 -9.43 -7.01
N SER A 297 23.11 -9.38 -5.68
CA SER A 297 24.03 -10.20 -4.90
C SER A 297 23.45 -10.51 -3.52
N TYR A 298 24.02 -11.52 -2.84
CA TYR A 298 23.62 -11.84 -1.46
C TYR A 298 23.94 -10.69 -0.49
N ASP A 299 25.11 -10.04 -0.64
CA ASP A 299 25.49 -8.90 0.20
C ASP A 299 24.51 -7.72 0.04
N GLU A 300 24.12 -7.40 -1.19
CA GLU A 300 23.11 -6.38 -1.48
C GLU A 300 21.75 -6.74 -0.87
N TYR A 301 21.35 -8.02 -0.95
CA TYR A 301 20.14 -8.51 -0.28
C TYR A 301 20.20 -8.31 1.23
N VAL A 302 21.30 -8.67 1.88
CA VAL A 302 21.49 -8.50 3.33
C VAL A 302 21.42 -7.02 3.73
N GLU A 303 22.02 -6.13 2.94
CA GLU A 303 21.95 -4.69 3.18
C GLU A 303 20.51 -4.16 3.03
N ASN A 304 19.84 -4.53 1.94
CA ASN A 304 18.46 -4.15 1.67
C ASN A 304 17.51 -4.66 2.76
N TYR A 305 17.66 -5.91 3.20
CA TYR A 305 16.89 -6.49 4.30
C TYR A 305 17.04 -5.69 5.60
N LYS A 306 18.28 -5.38 6.00
CA LYS A 306 18.56 -4.58 7.21
C LYS A 306 17.95 -3.18 7.12
N LYS A 307 18.07 -2.54 5.95
CA LYS A 307 17.53 -1.21 5.69
C LYS A 307 16.00 -1.23 5.73
N ALA A 308 15.37 -2.21 5.10
CA ALA A 308 13.92 -2.38 5.12
C ALA A 308 13.43 -2.52 6.56
N ASN A 309 14.00 -3.45 7.34
CA ASN A 309 13.61 -3.67 8.74
C ASN A 309 13.81 -2.43 9.62
N LYS A 310 14.86 -1.64 9.38
CA LYS A 310 15.01 -0.35 10.07
C LYS A 310 13.83 0.58 9.79
N LEU A 311 13.44 0.74 8.52
CA LEU A 311 12.29 1.56 8.13
C LEU A 311 10.98 1.03 8.70
N ARG A 312 10.79 -0.30 8.76
CA ARG A 312 9.61 -0.92 9.38
C ARG A 312 9.49 -0.56 10.86
N VAL A 313 10.60 -0.64 11.61
CA VAL A 313 10.64 -0.25 13.03
C VAL A 313 10.33 1.23 13.21
N GLU A 314 10.84 2.10 12.33
CA GLU A 314 10.53 3.54 12.36
C GLU A 314 9.04 3.79 12.07
N LYS A 315 8.47 3.10 11.07
CA LYS A 315 7.05 3.19 10.72
C LYS A 315 6.13 2.69 11.85
N ILE A 316 6.45 1.55 12.46
CA ILE A 316 5.70 1.01 13.61
C ILE A 316 5.68 2.02 14.76
N LYS A 317 6.81 2.68 15.04
CA LYS A 317 6.89 3.73 16.08
C LYS A 317 6.03 4.94 15.76
N GLU A 318 6.04 5.40 14.50
CA GLU A 318 5.18 6.49 14.03
C GLU A 318 3.71 6.16 14.21
N LEU A 319 3.28 4.95 13.81
CA LEU A 319 1.90 4.50 13.92
C LEU A 319 1.44 4.38 15.38
N TRP A 320 2.26 3.78 16.25
CA TRP A 320 1.96 3.70 17.69
C TRP A 320 1.81 5.09 18.32
N TYR A 321 2.75 5.98 18.03
CA TYR A 321 2.68 7.35 18.54
C TYR A 321 1.41 8.07 18.04
N GLY A 322 1.04 7.87 16.77
CA GLY A 322 -0.20 8.38 16.18
C GLY A 322 -1.44 7.86 16.90
N LEU A 323 -1.50 6.56 17.17
CA LEU A 323 -2.59 5.93 17.92
C LEU A 323 -2.74 6.49 19.35
N GLU A 324 -1.63 6.59 20.08
CA GLU A 324 -1.59 7.08 21.47
C GLU A 324 -1.96 8.56 21.59
N ASN A 325 -1.57 9.37 20.61
CA ASN A 325 -1.79 10.82 20.62
C ASN A 325 -2.99 11.26 19.77
N ASN A 326 -3.75 10.31 19.20
CA ASN A 326 -4.89 10.56 18.34
C ASN A 326 -4.54 11.43 17.10
N ILE A 327 -3.36 11.17 16.51
CA ILE A 327 -2.85 11.83 15.31
C ILE A 327 -2.89 10.82 14.15
N PRO A 328 -3.84 10.96 13.21
CA PRO A 328 -3.91 10.07 12.05
C PRO A 328 -2.74 10.32 11.11
N ASP A 329 -2.14 9.23 10.64
CA ASP A 329 -1.10 9.26 9.62
C ASP A 329 -1.62 9.85 8.29
N LEU A 330 -0.70 10.38 7.49
CA LEU A 330 -1.05 11.00 6.20
C LEU A 330 -1.59 9.93 5.24
N GLY A 331 -2.83 10.10 4.81
CA GLY A 331 -3.52 9.12 3.96
C GLY A 331 -4.40 8.13 4.71
N ALA A 332 -4.24 7.98 6.04
CA ALA A 332 -5.05 7.07 6.85
C ALA A 332 -6.50 7.57 7.04
N VAL A 333 -6.70 8.88 6.97
CA VAL A 333 -8.02 9.53 6.91
C VAL A 333 -8.16 10.28 5.61
N LYS A 334 -9.37 10.27 5.06
CA LYS A 334 -9.76 11.13 3.95
C LYS A 334 -10.01 12.55 4.44
N ASP A 335 -8.96 13.37 4.44
CA ASP A 335 -8.94 14.73 4.94
C ASP A 335 -8.30 15.69 3.91
N ALA A 336 -8.22 17.00 4.22
CA ALA A 336 -7.67 17.94 3.26
C ALA A 336 -6.18 17.66 2.94
N ARG A 337 -5.41 17.14 3.91
CA ARG A 337 -3.99 16.82 3.72
C ARG A 337 -3.82 15.66 2.77
N SER A 338 -4.58 14.58 2.97
CA SER A 338 -4.48 13.39 2.15
C SER A 338 -4.92 13.64 0.71
N ILE A 339 -5.95 14.46 0.48
CA ILE A 339 -6.34 14.86 -0.87
C ILE A 339 -5.26 15.73 -1.52
N VAL A 340 -4.70 16.71 -0.81
CA VAL A 340 -3.63 17.55 -1.37
C VAL A 340 -2.41 16.70 -1.71
N ASP A 341 -1.95 15.87 -0.77
CA ASP A 341 -0.75 15.03 -0.90
C ASP A 341 -0.86 14.02 -2.05
N SER A 342 -2.01 13.36 -2.17
CA SER A 342 -2.25 12.35 -3.22
C SER A 342 -2.48 12.93 -4.61
N THR A 343 -2.71 14.25 -4.76
CA THR A 343 -3.14 14.82 -6.06
C THR A 343 -2.36 16.04 -6.57
N TYR A 344 -1.51 16.69 -5.76
CA TYR A 344 -0.79 17.90 -6.22
C TYR A 344 0.10 17.67 -7.45
N GLU A 345 0.59 16.44 -7.63
CA GLU A 345 1.43 16.03 -8.76
C GLU A 345 0.73 16.18 -10.13
N ILE A 346 -0.61 16.20 -10.16
CA ILE A 346 -1.39 16.50 -11.37
C ILE A 346 -1.05 17.88 -11.94
N TYR A 347 -0.81 18.88 -11.07
CA TYR A 347 -0.45 20.23 -11.52
C TYR A 347 0.99 20.33 -12.02
N ILE A 348 1.88 19.46 -11.52
CA ILE A 348 3.23 19.32 -12.09
C ILE A 348 3.12 18.81 -13.53
N ILE A 349 2.31 17.77 -13.75
CA ILE A 349 2.05 17.22 -15.10
C ILE A 349 1.47 18.29 -16.03
N PHE A 350 0.44 19.03 -15.60
CA PHE A 350 -0.12 20.13 -16.39
C PHE A 350 0.90 21.23 -16.70
N ALA A 351 1.74 21.60 -15.73
CA ALA A 351 2.79 22.58 -15.96
C ALA A 351 3.83 22.09 -16.96
N VAL A 352 4.26 20.83 -16.89
CA VAL A 352 5.22 20.24 -17.83
C VAL A 352 4.64 20.22 -19.25
N VAL A 353 3.41 19.73 -19.42
CA VAL A 353 2.74 19.70 -20.73
C VAL A 353 2.63 21.12 -21.31
N MET A 354 2.28 22.11 -20.48
CA MET A 354 2.21 23.49 -20.95
C MET A 354 3.58 24.04 -21.36
N ILE A 355 4.63 23.72 -20.62
CA ILE A 355 6.00 24.07 -20.98
C ILE A 355 6.42 23.43 -22.31
N ILE A 356 6.05 22.17 -22.57
CA ILE A 356 6.34 21.51 -23.85
C ILE A 356 5.69 22.31 -25.01
N ILE A 357 4.42 22.68 -24.86
CA ILE A 357 3.65 23.40 -25.89
C ILE A 357 4.22 24.82 -26.11
N ILE A 358 4.38 25.60 -25.05
CA ILE A 358 4.87 26.99 -25.16
C ILE A 358 6.34 26.99 -25.57
N GLY A 359 7.18 26.24 -24.85
CA GLY A 359 8.63 26.18 -25.05
C GLY A 359 9.00 25.69 -26.44
N GLY A 360 8.24 24.74 -26.99
CA GLY A 360 8.45 24.23 -28.35
C GLY A 360 8.24 25.31 -29.41
N GLY A 361 7.24 26.17 -29.23
CA GLY A 361 6.87 27.20 -30.21
C GLY A 361 7.52 28.57 -30.01
N ILE A 362 8.02 28.89 -28.81
CA ILE A 362 8.39 30.27 -28.45
C ILE A 362 9.62 30.82 -29.22
N VAL A 363 10.55 29.93 -29.62
CA VAL A 363 11.71 30.28 -30.45
C VAL A 363 11.49 29.80 -31.89
N ALA A 364 11.19 28.51 -32.09
CA ALA A 364 11.01 27.93 -33.42
C ALA A 364 9.91 28.62 -34.24
N GLY A 365 8.81 29.05 -33.62
CA GLY A 365 7.73 29.77 -34.29
C GLY A 365 8.12 31.16 -34.81
N GLU A 366 9.11 31.80 -34.20
CA GLU A 366 9.63 33.08 -34.71
C GLU A 366 10.60 32.90 -35.86
N TYR A 367 11.31 31.76 -35.89
CA TYR A 367 12.11 31.37 -37.05
C TYR A 367 11.22 31.03 -38.25
N SER A 368 10.14 30.28 -38.06
CA SER A 368 9.24 29.89 -39.15
C SER A 368 8.48 31.09 -39.74
N THR A 369 8.10 32.06 -38.91
CA THR A 369 7.42 33.29 -39.34
C THR A 369 8.37 34.39 -39.83
N GLY A 370 9.70 34.20 -39.71
CA GLY A 370 10.71 35.22 -40.02
C GLY A 370 10.77 36.41 -39.05
N SER A 371 9.88 36.46 -38.05
CA SER A 371 9.80 37.55 -37.07
C SER A 371 11.04 37.65 -36.17
N ILE A 372 11.85 36.58 -36.08
CA ILE A 372 13.14 36.60 -35.40
C ILE A 372 14.07 37.71 -35.96
N ARG A 373 13.97 38.04 -37.25
CA ARG A 373 14.78 39.11 -37.88
C ARG A 373 14.44 40.48 -37.30
N LEU A 374 13.16 40.75 -37.07
CA LEU A 374 12.68 42.02 -36.49
C LEU A 374 13.17 42.21 -35.06
N LEU A 375 13.33 41.12 -34.30
CA LEU A 375 13.88 41.17 -32.95
C LEU A 375 15.37 41.48 -32.94
N MET A 376 16.09 41.10 -33.99
CA MET A 376 17.54 41.17 -34.08
C MET A 376 18.07 42.52 -34.56
N ILE A 377 17.20 43.35 -35.14
CA ILE A 377 17.49 44.75 -35.50
C ILE A 377 17.38 45.67 -34.26
N ARG A 378 16.70 45.23 -33.20
CA ARG A 378 16.57 46.02 -31.95
C ARG A 378 17.93 46.09 -31.22
N PRO A 379 18.27 47.23 -30.58
CA PRO A 379 19.51 47.40 -29.84
C PRO A 379 19.45 46.69 -28.47
N VAL A 380 19.27 45.36 -28.48
CA VAL A 380 19.17 44.50 -27.31
C VAL A 380 20.07 43.28 -27.53
N ALA A 381 20.88 42.94 -26.53
CA ALA A 381 21.76 41.77 -26.62
C ALA A 381 20.96 40.47 -26.83
N ARG A 382 21.42 39.62 -27.76
CA ARG A 382 20.73 38.37 -28.15
C ARG A 382 20.40 37.46 -26.97
N TRP A 383 21.32 37.33 -26.01
CA TRP A 383 21.11 36.53 -24.80
C TRP A 383 19.97 37.05 -23.93
N LYS A 384 19.73 38.37 -23.88
CA LYS A 384 18.62 38.96 -23.12
C LYS A 384 17.27 38.62 -23.75
N VAL A 385 17.21 38.54 -25.07
CA VAL A 385 16.00 38.13 -25.80
C VAL A 385 15.69 36.66 -25.52
N LEU A 386 16.70 35.80 -25.63
CA LEU A 386 16.53 34.36 -25.37
C LEU A 386 16.20 34.09 -23.90
N LEU A 387 16.86 34.76 -22.96
CA LEU A 387 16.57 34.66 -21.54
C LEU A 387 15.16 35.11 -21.20
N ALA A 388 14.68 36.20 -21.82
CA ALA A 388 13.31 36.66 -21.61
C ALA A 388 12.27 35.61 -22.02
N LYS A 389 12.52 34.90 -23.12
CA LYS A 389 11.66 33.79 -23.58
C LYS A 389 11.71 32.60 -22.64
N LEU A 390 12.90 32.18 -22.22
CA LEU A 390 13.06 31.08 -21.25
C LEU A 390 12.32 31.40 -19.94
N LEU A 391 12.55 32.60 -19.39
CA LEU A 391 11.90 33.02 -18.15
C LEU A 391 10.38 33.14 -18.32
N ALA A 392 9.88 33.58 -19.47
CA ALA A 392 8.44 33.59 -19.73
C ALA A 392 7.84 32.18 -19.71
N VAL A 393 8.50 31.19 -20.32
CA VAL A 393 8.07 29.78 -20.28
C VAL A 393 8.05 29.25 -18.85
N LEU A 394 9.14 29.47 -18.10
CA LEU A 394 9.26 29.01 -16.72
C LEU A 394 8.24 29.68 -15.79
N VAL A 395 8.03 31.00 -15.91
CA VAL A 395 7.03 31.72 -15.12
C VAL A 395 5.62 31.18 -15.36
N VAL A 396 5.27 30.82 -16.61
CA VAL A 396 3.97 30.18 -16.87
C VAL A 396 3.90 28.80 -16.23
N GLY A 397 4.91 27.96 -16.38
CA GLY A 397 4.92 26.62 -15.77
C GLY A 397 4.86 26.65 -14.25
N PHE A 398 5.76 27.38 -13.58
CA PHE A 398 5.71 27.54 -12.13
C PHE A 398 4.43 28.24 -11.66
N GLY A 399 3.90 29.18 -12.44
CA GLY A 399 2.62 29.82 -12.18
C GLY A 399 1.47 28.82 -12.13
N ILE A 400 1.43 27.85 -13.05
CA ILE A 400 0.45 26.76 -13.05
C ILE A 400 0.56 25.92 -11.77
N VAL A 401 1.77 25.52 -11.38
CA VAL A 401 1.99 24.74 -10.16
C VAL A 401 1.51 25.50 -8.93
N VAL A 402 1.96 26.75 -8.76
CA VAL A 402 1.59 27.58 -7.61
C VAL A 402 0.08 27.81 -7.57
N LEU A 403 -0.54 28.19 -8.69
CA LEU A 403 -1.98 28.44 -8.73
C LEU A 403 -2.79 27.15 -8.48
N GLY A 404 -2.45 26.06 -9.17
CA GLY A 404 -3.16 24.79 -9.05
C GLY A 404 -3.09 24.23 -7.64
N VAL A 405 -1.89 24.16 -7.05
CA VAL A 405 -1.69 23.65 -5.68
C VAL A 405 -2.32 24.57 -4.64
N THR A 406 -2.21 25.89 -4.79
CA THR A 406 -2.84 26.84 -3.85
C THR A 406 -4.35 26.67 -3.84
N ILE A 407 -4.97 26.56 -5.02
CA ILE A 407 -6.42 26.37 -5.13
C ILE A 407 -6.82 25.00 -4.59
N LEU A 408 -6.05 23.95 -4.88
CA LEU A 408 -6.26 22.61 -4.34
C LEU A 408 -6.24 22.60 -2.80
N ILE A 409 -5.33 23.33 -2.17
CA ILE A 409 -5.27 23.48 -0.70
C ILE A 409 -6.52 24.19 -0.20
N ILE A 410 -6.92 25.29 -0.85
CA ILE A 410 -8.10 26.07 -0.44
C ILE A 410 -9.39 25.25 -0.61
N SER A 411 -9.57 24.59 -1.75
CA SER A 411 -10.76 23.79 -2.04
C SER A 411 -10.82 22.53 -1.17
N SER A 412 -9.69 21.84 -0.94
CA SER A 412 -9.61 20.71 -0.01
C SER A 412 -9.94 21.15 1.42
N GLY A 413 -9.40 22.28 1.87
CA GLY A 413 -9.74 22.87 3.16
C GLY A 413 -11.22 23.26 3.28
N ALA A 414 -11.85 23.74 2.19
CA ALA A 414 -13.27 24.05 2.17
C ALA A 414 -14.17 22.80 2.21
N VAL A 415 -13.76 21.70 1.57
CA VAL A 415 -14.55 20.46 1.44
C VAL A 415 -14.42 19.54 2.66
N PHE A 416 -13.22 19.47 3.25
CA PHE A 416 -12.86 18.57 4.36
C PHE A 416 -12.58 19.30 5.68
N GLY A 417 -12.48 20.62 5.68
CA GLY A 417 -12.21 21.45 6.86
C GLY A 417 -10.74 21.84 6.99
N PHE A 418 -10.46 23.13 7.18
CA PHE A 418 -9.10 23.68 7.28
C PHE A 418 -8.33 23.22 8.53
N GLU A 419 -9.02 22.81 9.60
CA GLU A 419 -8.38 22.28 10.80
C GLU A 419 -7.58 21.00 10.51
N THR A 420 -8.01 20.22 9.50
CA THR A 420 -7.29 19.01 9.09
C THR A 420 -5.91 19.33 8.53
N LEU A 421 -5.69 20.50 7.91
CA LEU A 421 -4.37 20.93 7.43
C LEU A 421 -3.39 21.26 8.57
N LYS A 422 -3.87 21.45 9.80
CA LYS A 422 -3.03 21.69 10.98
C LYS A 422 -2.60 20.40 11.66
N VAL A 423 -3.21 19.27 11.33
CA VAL A 423 -2.81 17.98 11.89
C VAL A 423 -1.40 17.66 11.38
N PRO A 424 -0.42 17.41 12.26
CA PRO A 424 0.96 17.20 11.88
C PRO A 424 1.14 15.87 11.15
N VAL A 425 2.22 15.78 10.38
CA VAL A 425 2.75 14.54 9.83
C VAL A 425 3.83 14.02 10.77
N LEU A 426 3.76 12.73 11.10
CA LEU A 426 4.75 12.05 11.93
C LEU A 426 5.86 11.53 11.02
N GLN A 427 7.11 11.82 11.38
CA GLN A 427 8.26 11.32 10.63
C GLN A 427 9.44 11.05 11.56
N THR A 428 10.16 9.97 11.32
CA THR A 428 11.41 9.67 12.01
C THR A 428 12.58 10.27 11.24
N ILE A 429 13.24 11.28 11.82
CA ILE A 429 14.42 11.92 11.25
C ILE A 429 15.63 11.59 12.13
N ASN A 430 16.64 10.97 11.55
CA ASN A 430 17.86 10.54 12.27
C ASN A 430 17.55 9.70 13.53
N GLY A 431 16.56 8.81 13.44
CA GLY A 431 16.12 7.96 14.56
C GLY A 431 15.29 8.66 15.63
N THR A 432 14.97 9.95 15.47
CA THR A 432 14.10 10.70 16.37
C THR A 432 12.75 10.95 15.70
N LEU A 433 11.66 10.55 16.37
CA LEU A 433 10.30 10.85 15.93
C LEU A 433 10.01 12.35 16.13
N VAL A 434 9.57 13.01 15.06
CA VAL A 434 9.20 14.43 15.08
C VAL A 434 7.82 14.64 14.47
N GLN A 435 7.11 15.63 15.00
CA GLN A 435 5.87 16.14 14.42
C GLN A 435 6.19 17.31 13.50
N ILE A 436 5.77 17.24 12.24
CA ILE A 436 6.04 18.27 11.23
C ILE A 436 4.70 18.82 10.75
N ASP A 437 4.56 20.15 10.75
CA ASP A 437 3.39 20.80 10.14
C ASP A 437 3.23 20.36 8.68
N TYR A 438 2.02 20.00 8.27
CA TYR A 438 1.77 19.44 6.93
C TYR A 438 2.31 20.32 5.80
N ILE A 439 2.12 21.64 5.86
CA ILE A 439 2.62 22.57 4.83
C ILE A 439 4.16 22.57 4.78
N LYS A 440 4.84 22.44 5.92
CA LYS A 440 6.31 22.34 5.97
C LYS A 440 6.81 21.00 5.44
N TYR A 441 6.04 19.93 5.65
CA TYR A 441 6.31 18.61 5.07
C TYR A 441 6.15 18.60 3.55
N MET A 442 5.07 19.18 3.02
CA MET A 442 4.72 19.15 1.60
C MET A 442 5.64 20.03 0.75
N LEU A 443 6.06 21.21 1.25
CA LEU A 443 6.78 22.19 0.43
C LEU A 443 8.11 21.68 -0.17
N PRO A 444 9.00 20.99 0.58
CA PRO A 444 10.19 20.37 0.02
C PRO A 444 9.88 19.34 -1.07
N GLN A 445 8.82 18.54 -0.89
CA GLN A 445 8.42 17.53 -1.88
C GLN A 445 7.94 18.18 -3.17
N LEU A 446 7.11 19.21 -3.06
CA LEU A 446 6.66 20.01 -4.19
C LEU A 446 7.84 20.61 -4.95
N LEU A 447 8.82 21.18 -4.24
CA LEU A 447 10.04 21.73 -4.84
C LEU A 447 10.83 20.67 -5.60
N LEU A 448 11.02 19.48 -5.03
CA LEU A 448 11.70 18.37 -5.70
C LEU A 448 10.97 17.96 -7.00
N SER A 449 9.63 17.91 -6.99
CA SER A 449 8.84 17.55 -8.17
C SER A 449 8.98 18.57 -9.31
N THR A 450 9.21 19.85 -9.01
CA THR A 450 9.45 20.88 -10.05
C THR A 450 10.79 20.75 -10.78
N ALA A 451 11.71 19.87 -10.34
CA ALA A 451 12.95 19.60 -11.06
C ALA A 451 12.70 18.98 -12.45
N SER A 452 11.67 18.12 -12.58
CA SER A 452 11.24 17.57 -13.86
C SER A 452 10.80 18.67 -14.83
N LEU A 453 10.04 19.65 -14.33
CA LEU A 453 9.60 20.83 -15.08
C LEU A 453 10.78 21.63 -15.65
N LEU A 454 11.82 21.86 -14.85
CA LEU A 454 13.04 22.54 -15.30
C LEU A 454 13.79 21.75 -16.38
N PHE A 455 13.88 20.44 -16.22
CA PHE A 455 14.56 19.56 -17.17
C PHE A 455 13.85 19.53 -18.52
N ILE A 456 12.56 19.23 -18.53
CA ILE A 456 11.78 19.19 -19.78
C ILE A 456 11.69 20.57 -20.42
N GLY A 457 11.55 21.62 -19.62
CA GLY A 457 11.58 22.99 -20.14
C GLY A 457 12.89 23.34 -20.83
N SER A 458 14.02 22.98 -20.22
CA SER A 458 15.34 23.21 -20.80
C SER A 458 15.56 22.40 -22.08
N LEU A 459 15.15 21.13 -22.09
CA LEU A 459 15.23 20.24 -23.24
C LEU A 459 14.42 20.76 -24.43
N VAL A 460 13.13 21.04 -24.22
CA VAL A 460 12.24 21.52 -25.29
C VAL A 460 12.72 22.87 -25.81
N PHE A 461 13.14 23.77 -24.92
CA PHE A 461 13.67 25.08 -25.31
C PHE A 461 14.95 24.98 -26.13
N MET A 462 15.85 24.05 -25.76
CA MET A 462 17.05 23.73 -26.54
C MET A 462 16.69 23.24 -27.94
N ILE A 463 15.81 22.24 -28.06
CA ILE A 463 15.42 21.68 -29.37
C ILE A 463 14.70 22.75 -30.21
N SER A 464 13.80 23.54 -29.62
CA SER A 464 13.13 24.66 -30.28
C SER A 464 14.13 25.66 -30.88
N THR A 465 15.18 25.98 -30.12
CA THR A 465 16.21 26.95 -30.53
C THR A 465 17.17 26.38 -31.58
N LEU A 466 17.62 25.14 -31.41
CA LEU A 466 18.63 24.52 -32.25
C LEU A 466 18.05 23.99 -33.56
N ALA A 467 16.95 23.24 -33.48
CA ALA A 467 16.31 22.61 -34.63
C ALA A 467 15.36 23.55 -35.37
N ARG A 468 14.91 24.64 -34.72
CA ARG A 468 13.99 25.64 -35.31
C ARG A 468 12.70 25.02 -35.86
N ASN A 469 12.27 23.90 -35.27
CA ASN A 469 11.07 23.17 -35.64
C ASN A 469 10.23 22.94 -34.39
N THR A 470 9.06 23.59 -34.34
CA THR A 470 8.11 23.49 -33.23
C THR A 470 7.63 22.05 -33.05
N ALA A 471 7.26 21.36 -34.13
CA ALA A 471 6.74 20.01 -34.08
C ALA A 471 7.78 19.03 -33.52
N LEU A 472 9.03 19.16 -33.94
CA LEU A 472 10.13 18.33 -33.44
C LEU A 472 10.38 18.56 -31.94
N ALA A 473 10.42 19.82 -31.50
CA ALA A 473 10.64 20.17 -30.09
C ALA A 473 9.53 19.61 -29.19
N VAL A 474 8.28 19.74 -29.63
CA VAL A 474 7.11 19.21 -28.92
C VAL A 474 7.13 17.69 -28.88
N ALA A 475 7.33 17.02 -30.03
CA ALA A 475 7.30 15.57 -30.14
C ALA A 475 8.36 14.90 -29.26
N ILE A 476 9.61 15.38 -29.30
CA ILE A 476 10.70 14.82 -28.49
C ILE A 476 10.48 15.08 -26.99
N GLY A 477 10.06 16.29 -26.62
CA GLY A 477 9.77 16.60 -25.22
C GLY A 477 8.64 15.74 -24.64
N MET A 478 7.58 15.53 -25.42
CA MET A 478 6.45 14.70 -25.02
C MET A 478 6.81 13.23 -24.91
N LEU A 479 7.53 12.69 -25.91
CA LEU A 479 7.98 11.30 -25.91
C LEU A 479 8.87 10.99 -24.71
N LEU A 480 9.83 11.86 -24.38
CA LEU A 480 10.70 11.67 -23.23
C LEU A 480 9.96 11.78 -21.90
N TYR A 481 9.05 12.75 -21.76
CA TYR A 481 8.30 12.91 -20.52
C TYR A 481 7.36 11.73 -20.24
N ILE A 482 6.55 11.33 -21.22
CA ILE A 482 5.60 10.23 -21.05
C ILE A 482 6.31 8.88 -21.03
N GLY A 483 7.34 8.69 -21.84
CA GLY A 483 8.05 7.42 -21.96
C GLY A 483 8.93 7.06 -20.76
N ALA A 484 9.36 8.04 -19.96
CA ALA A 484 10.32 7.80 -18.88
C ALA A 484 9.81 6.87 -17.77
N ALA A 485 8.55 7.03 -17.34
CA ALA A 485 8.00 6.21 -16.25
C ALA A 485 7.74 4.76 -16.68
N PRO A 486 7.03 4.46 -17.79
CA PRO A 486 6.87 3.09 -18.28
C PRO A 486 8.20 2.42 -18.60
N LEU A 487 9.17 3.16 -19.16
CA LEU A 487 10.52 2.63 -19.38
C LEU A 487 11.19 2.22 -18.07
N SER A 488 10.99 3.00 -16.99
CA SER A 488 11.53 2.69 -15.67
C SER A 488 10.92 1.42 -15.10
N GLU A 489 9.60 1.27 -15.18
CA GLU A 489 8.90 0.06 -14.75
C GLU A 489 9.37 -1.18 -15.52
N ILE A 490 9.45 -1.08 -16.85
CA ILE A 490 9.90 -2.20 -17.71
C ILE A 490 11.35 -2.57 -17.37
N LEU A 491 12.27 -1.61 -17.29
CA LEU A 491 13.68 -1.92 -17.03
C LEU A 491 13.92 -2.46 -15.62
N ILE A 492 13.22 -1.93 -14.60
CA ILE A 492 13.36 -2.43 -13.22
C ILE A 492 12.77 -3.83 -13.10
N SER A 493 11.64 -4.13 -13.75
CA SER A 493 11.10 -5.51 -13.81
C SER A 493 12.05 -6.48 -14.54
N LEU A 494 12.87 -5.97 -15.47
CA LEU A 494 14.00 -6.69 -16.09
C LEU A 494 15.28 -6.66 -15.24
N LYS A 495 15.17 -6.39 -13.94
CA LYS A 495 16.27 -6.34 -12.95
C LYS A 495 17.38 -5.34 -13.29
N GLN A 496 17.08 -4.25 -14.01
CA GLN A 496 18.04 -3.17 -14.26
C GLN A 496 18.01 -2.15 -13.11
N ILE A 497 18.41 -2.58 -11.90
CA ILE A 497 18.27 -1.79 -10.66
C ILE A 497 19.15 -0.52 -10.66
N TRP A 498 20.29 -0.55 -11.36
CA TRP A 498 21.17 0.63 -11.54
C TRP A 498 20.42 1.86 -12.10
N LEU A 499 19.26 1.65 -12.73
CA LEU A 499 18.41 2.71 -13.24
C LEU A 499 17.89 3.65 -12.14
N ILE A 500 17.72 3.17 -10.90
CA ILE A 500 17.25 3.96 -9.75
C ILE A 500 18.18 5.14 -9.46
N ASP A 501 19.47 4.99 -9.76
CA ASP A 501 20.49 6.01 -9.55
C ASP A 501 20.68 6.93 -10.77
N THR A 502 19.89 6.75 -11.83
CA THR A 502 19.93 7.58 -13.05
C THR A 502 18.82 8.62 -13.05
N LEU A 503 18.89 9.60 -13.95
CA LEU A 503 17.86 10.64 -14.03
C LEU A 503 16.51 10.15 -14.59
N ILE A 504 16.47 8.97 -15.23
CA ILE A 504 15.32 8.49 -16.03
C ILE A 504 14.04 8.37 -15.20
N PRO A 505 14.00 7.67 -14.05
CA PRO A 505 12.78 7.56 -13.23
C PRO A 505 12.25 8.92 -12.77
N TYR A 506 13.13 9.89 -12.60
CA TYR A 506 12.79 11.22 -12.08
C TYR A 506 12.27 12.18 -13.15
N ILE A 507 12.48 11.89 -14.44
CA ILE A 507 11.92 12.70 -15.55
C ILE A 507 10.39 12.81 -15.41
N ASN A 508 9.73 11.73 -15.00
CA ASN A 508 8.29 11.72 -14.71
C ASN A 508 8.01 11.08 -13.35
N GLY A 509 8.67 11.62 -12.31
CA GLY A 509 8.47 11.17 -10.93
C GLY A 509 7.04 11.37 -10.42
N SER A 510 6.32 12.35 -10.98
CA SER A 510 4.91 12.64 -10.69
C SER A 510 4.01 11.44 -11.02
N TYR A 511 4.20 10.79 -12.17
CA TYR A 511 3.46 9.58 -12.51
C TYR A 511 3.75 8.44 -11.53
N LEU A 512 5.03 8.20 -11.19
CA LEU A 512 5.41 7.12 -10.27
C LEU A 512 4.85 7.31 -8.85
N LYS A 513 4.58 8.55 -8.42
CA LYS A 513 3.91 8.83 -7.14
C LYS A 513 2.40 8.62 -7.22
N LEU A 514 1.76 8.98 -8.35
CA LEU A 514 0.32 8.79 -8.56
C LEU A 514 -0.04 7.33 -8.80
N VAL A 515 0.87 6.54 -9.39
CA VAL A 515 0.72 5.10 -9.64
C VAL A 515 1.89 4.39 -8.93
N PRO A 516 1.79 4.16 -7.62
CA PRO A 516 2.93 3.79 -6.78
C PRO A 516 3.35 2.32 -6.88
N ASN A 517 2.84 1.54 -7.85
CA ASN A 517 3.15 0.11 -7.99
C ASN A 517 4.67 -0.17 -7.94
N LEU A 518 5.44 0.58 -8.73
CA LEU A 518 6.90 0.47 -8.72
C LEU A 518 7.51 0.85 -7.37
N LEU A 519 7.02 1.92 -6.73
CA LEU A 519 7.54 2.38 -5.44
C LEU A 519 7.28 1.35 -4.34
N THR A 520 6.10 0.72 -4.35
CA THR A 520 5.74 -0.36 -3.42
C THR A 520 6.68 -1.56 -3.60
N SER A 521 6.87 -2.04 -4.84
CA SER A 521 7.77 -3.17 -5.11
C SER A 521 9.23 -2.87 -4.74
N LEU A 522 9.69 -1.63 -4.94
CA LEU A 522 11.02 -1.21 -4.50
C LEU A 522 11.13 -1.21 -2.97
N ARG A 523 10.13 -0.66 -2.26
CA ARG A 523 10.09 -0.61 -0.79
C ARG A 523 10.10 -2.00 -0.18
N GLU A 524 9.31 -2.93 -0.71
CA GLU A 524 9.30 -4.34 -0.30
C GLU A 524 10.68 -4.99 -0.43
N SER A 525 11.43 -4.59 -1.46
CA SER A 525 12.82 -5.02 -1.70
C SER A 525 13.86 -4.20 -0.94
N GLY A 526 13.47 -3.34 0.02
CA GLY A 526 14.38 -2.49 0.80
C GLY A 526 15.02 -1.32 0.04
N MET A 527 14.57 -1.08 -1.18
CA MET A 527 15.03 -0.01 -2.05
C MET A 527 14.05 1.17 -2.06
N ALA A 528 14.53 2.34 -2.47
CA ALA A 528 13.68 3.51 -2.61
C ALA A 528 14.30 4.45 -3.66
N LEU A 529 13.44 5.13 -4.42
CA LEU A 529 13.90 6.22 -5.28
C LEU A 529 14.38 7.40 -4.44
N ASN A 530 15.56 7.92 -4.77
CA ASN A 530 16.12 9.10 -4.12
C ASN A 530 15.75 10.35 -4.91
N TYR A 531 14.55 10.89 -4.65
CA TYR A 531 14.05 12.09 -5.32
C TYR A 531 14.97 13.32 -5.17
N THR A 532 15.75 13.40 -4.09
CA THR A 532 16.74 14.47 -3.89
C THR A 532 17.91 14.34 -4.86
N LEU A 533 18.43 13.11 -5.03
CA LEU A 533 19.48 12.83 -6.01
C LEU A 533 18.98 13.06 -7.44
N GLY A 534 17.80 12.52 -7.77
CA GLY A 534 17.17 12.70 -9.07
C GLY A 534 16.96 14.17 -9.44
N ALA A 535 16.43 14.97 -8.51
CA ALA A 535 16.27 16.41 -8.71
C ALA A 535 17.61 17.11 -9.01
N LYS A 536 18.69 16.76 -8.29
CA LYS A 536 20.04 17.30 -8.58
C LYS A 536 20.51 16.94 -9.99
N GLN A 537 20.33 15.70 -10.42
CA GLN A 537 20.71 15.26 -11.77
C GLN A 537 19.95 16.00 -12.86
N LEU A 538 18.62 16.14 -12.69
CA LEU A 538 17.76 16.88 -13.62
C LEU A 538 18.17 18.35 -13.72
N ILE A 539 18.48 19.00 -12.59
CA ILE A 539 18.94 20.40 -12.57
C ILE A 539 20.29 20.54 -13.26
N VAL A 540 21.26 19.65 -12.99
CA VAL A 540 22.58 19.69 -13.65
C VAL A 540 22.43 19.53 -15.17
N ALA A 541 21.65 18.54 -15.61
CA ALA A 541 21.37 18.34 -17.04
C ALA A 541 20.69 19.57 -17.67
N SER A 542 19.75 20.20 -16.96
CA SER A 542 19.10 21.45 -17.38
C SER A 542 20.10 22.57 -17.62
N ILE A 543 21.02 22.80 -16.67
CA ILE A 543 22.06 23.84 -16.77
C ILE A 543 22.94 23.59 -18.00
N ILE A 544 23.38 22.36 -18.24
CA ILE A 544 24.19 22.00 -19.40
C ILE A 544 23.45 22.29 -20.70
N MET A 545 22.18 21.86 -20.83
CA MET A 545 21.35 22.11 -22.01
C MET A 545 21.17 23.61 -22.26
N LEU A 546 20.94 24.40 -21.21
CA LEU A 546 20.80 25.85 -21.33
C LEU A 546 22.12 26.50 -21.76
N ILE A 547 23.27 26.12 -21.20
CA ILE A 547 24.57 26.63 -21.63
C ILE A 547 24.78 26.39 -23.14
N ILE A 548 24.54 25.17 -23.62
CA ILE A 548 24.63 24.81 -25.05
C ILE A 548 23.70 25.69 -25.88
N THR A 549 22.46 25.86 -25.43
CA THR A 549 21.43 26.66 -26.12
C THR A 549 21.87 28.12 -26.26
N PHE A 550 22.29 28.75 -25.16
CA PHE A 550 22.69 30.16 -25.15
C PHE A 550 23.96 30.40 -25.97
N VAL A 551 24.99 29.56 -25.80
CA VAL A 551 26.25 29.68 -26.57
C VAL A 551 25.97 29.57 -28.07
N THR A 552 25.14 28.60 -28.47
CA THR A 552 24.81 28.40 -29.89
C THR A 552 24.00 29.55 -30.44
N PHE A 553 23.00 30.04 -29.71
CA PHE A 553 22.18 31.17 -30.15
C PHE A 553 22.98 32.49 -30.28
N MET A 554 23.97 32.71 -29.41
CA MET A 554 24.82 33.89 -29.49
C MET A 554 25.78 33.85 -30.69
N LYS A 555 26.38 32.68 -30.97
CA LYS A 555 27.40 32.53 -32.02
C LYS A 555 26.84 32.39 -33.44
N LYS A 556 25.59 31.95 -33.60
CA LYS A 556 25.03 31.60 -34.91
C LYS A 556 24.51 32.84 -35.65
N ASP A 557 24.92 33.00 -36.91
CA ASP A 557 24.37 34.02 -37.80
C ASP A 557 22.96 33.67 -38.24
N ILE A 558 22.09 34.67 -38.26
CA ILE A 558 20.73 34.56 -38.81
C ILE A 558 20.82 34.95 -40.27
N LYS A 559 21.01 33.95 -41.14
CA LYS A 559 21.08 34.14 -42.61
C LYS A 559 19.68 34.40 -43.20
N ASN A 560 19.68 35.09 -44.35
CA ASN A 560 18.51 35.52 -45.12
C ASN A 560 17.55 34.39 -45.49
#